data_AF-A0A371JRR5-F1
#
_entry.id   AF-A0A371JRR5-F1
#
_cell.length_a   1.000
_cell.length_b   1.000
_cell.length_c   1.000
_cell.angle_alpha   90.00
_cell.angle_beta   90.00
_cell.angle_gamma   90.00
#
_symmetry.space_group_name_H-M   'P 1'
#
loop_
_entity.id
_entity.type
_entity.pdbx_description
1 polymer ?
#
loop_
_entity_poly.entity_id
_entity_poly.type
_entity_poly.pdbx_seq_one_letter_code
_entity_poly.pdbx_strand_id
1 'polypeptide(L)'
;MNDCSKKPFNWSTKLVNQIYVYLLHYQIFNIKQLKLLKNTALRSFIHFQCVKWGVFYCFAFSISSISGQTLNKIGIDNTYPWCIVAYDSLKRSPEERIDMIKNLGFEKYAYDWRNEHLDDTFTELELAARNNIEIIGVWLWLNAKRDSLQHLSADNEHLLQIIKQLDLKTTFWVGFNGNFFEGLDQEQSVKKATDLVGFIAEKVTAMDCKIALYNHSGWFGNPLNQLEVIQKLPEFNIGIIYNFHHAHGAINDFNNVANSIVPYLKAVNLNGMEVDGKKILPIGHGKHEKEMIRTLQKSGFKGPWGILGHVASRDAKEVLEENLNGLKVLLAPE
;
A
#
# COMPACT_ATOMS: atom_id res chain seq x y z
N MET A 1 40.10 56.44 9.71
CA MET A 1 40.13 55.74 11.01
C MET A 1 38.70 55.51 11.47
N ASN A 2 38.22 54.26 11.36
CA ASN A 2 37.41 53.59 12.38
C ASN A 2 37.36 52.11 12.02
N ASP A 3 37.80 51.33 12.99
CA ASP A 3 38.19 49.92 12.97
C ASP A 3 36.94 49.00 12.98
N CYS A 4 36.90 48.01 12.09
CA CYS A 4 35.94 46.92 12.09
C CYS A 4 36.65 45.62 12.48
N SER A 5 36.91 45.47 13.77
CA SER A 5 37.35 44.20 14.35
C SER A 5 36.19 43.19 14.36
N LYS A 6 36.18 42.30 13.36
CA LYS A 6 35.29 41.12 13.29
C LYS A 6 35.57 40.20 14.48
N LYS A 7 34.60 40.06 15.40
CA LYS A 7 34.59 38.93 16.35
C LYS A 7 34.29 37.63 15.58
N PRO A 8 34.97 36.51 15.88
CA PRO A 8 34.64 35.22 15.28
C PRO A 8 33.26 34.74 15.80
N PHE A 9 32.41 34.30 14.87
CA PHE A 9 31.13 33.69 15.16
C PHE A 9 31.36 32.33 15.85
N ASN A 10 31.10 32.26 17.15
CA ASN A 10 31.35 31.06 17.95
C ASN A 10 30.06 30.24 18.06
N TRP A 11 29.99 29.13 17.33
CA TRP A 11 28.86 28.20 17.43
C TRP A 11 28.90 27.50 18.80
N SER A 12 27.75 27.39 19.47
CA SER A 12 27.68 26.66 20.72
C SER A 12 28.00 25.18 20.49
N THR A 13 28.71 24.56 21.43
CA THR A 13 29.08 23.13 21.40
C THR A 13 27.85 22.23 21.22
N LYS A 14 26.67 22.70 21.65
CA LYS A 14 25.38 22.01 21.54
C LYS A 14 24.90 21.90 20.09
N LEU A 15 25.09 22.93 19.27
CA LEU A 15 24.68 22.90 17.87
C LEU A 15 25.64 22.05 17.01
N VAL A 16 26.94 22.11 17.32
CA VAL A 16 27.94 21.25 16.66
C VAL A 16 27.64 19.77 16.91
N ASN A 17 27.24 19.43 18.13
CA ASN A 17 26.85 18.06 18.46
C ASN A 17 25.54 17.62 17.78
N GLN A 18 24.56 18.52 17.62
CA GLN A 18 23.32 18.20 16.88
C GLN A 18 23.58 17.92 15.40
N ILE A 19 24.43 18.71 14.74
CA ILE A 19 24.81 18.46 13.33
C ILE A 19 25.56 17.13 13.20
N TYR A 20 26.41 16.80 14.18
CA TYR A 20 27.17 15.55 14.17
C TYR A 20 26.26 14.31 14.32
N VAL A 21 25.27 14.38 15.22
CA VAL A 21 24.26 13.31 15.39
C VAL A 21 23.42 13.18 14.11
N TYR A 22 23.05 14.29 13.48
CA TYR A 22 22.27 14.30 12.25
C TYR A 22 23.02 13.64 11.08
N LEU A 23 24.31 13.94 10.91
CA LEU A 23 25.14 13.36 9.85
C LEU A 23 25.40 11.84 10.02
N LEU A 24 25.45 11.36 11.26
CA LEU A 24 25.54 9.92 11.57
C LEU A 24 24.21 9.20 11.32
N HIS A 25 23.09 9.84 11.64
CA HIS A 25 21.76 9.24 11.50
C HIS A 25 21.37 8.98 10.04
N TYR A 26 21.86 9.80 9.10
CA TYR A 26 21.57 9.70 7.67
C TYR A 26 22.68 9.02 6.83
N GLN A 27 23.67 8.37 7.46
CA GLN A 27 24.75 7.60 6.80
C GLN A 27 25.55 8.37 5.70
N ILE A 28 25.64 9.70 5.80
CA ILE A 28 26.30 10.51 4.77
C ILE A 28 27.85 10.36 4.83
N PHE A 29 28.42 9.96 5.97
CA PHE A 29 29.85 9.68 6.16
C PHE A 29 30.08 8.54 7.19
N ASN A 30 31.14 7.74 7.04
CA ASN A 30 31.53 6.72 8.02
C ASN A 30 32.32 7.33 9.20
N ILE A 31 32.25 6.72 10.39
CA ILE A 31 32.97 7.03 11.64
C ILE A 31 34.48 7.33 11.40
N LYS A 32 35.14 6.65 10.45
CA LYS A 32 36.54 6.93 10.09
C LYS A 32 36.72 8.32 9.44
N GLN A 33 35.81 8.75 8.56
CA GLN A 33 35.84 10.07 7.92
C GLN A 33 35.46 11.20 8.91
N LEU A 34 34.58 10.90 9.86
CA LEU A 34 34.16 11.84 10.91
C LEU A 34 35.24 12.08 12.00
N LYS A 35 36.20 11.16 12.18
CA LYS A 35 37.38 11.37 13.05
C LYS A 35 38.42 12.32 12.44
N LEU A 36 38.54 12.37 11.11
CA LEU A 36 39.45 13.29 10.40
C LEU A 36 39.00 14.76 10.50
N LEU A 37 37.70 15.02 10.65
CA LEU A 37 37.12 16.36 10.80
C LEU A 37 37.35 17.02 12.18
N LYS A 38 37.93 16.30 13.15
CA LYS A 38 38.25 16.83 14.48
C LYS A 38 39.60 17.54 14.57
N ASN A 39 40.41 17.55 13.51
CA ASN A 39 41.72 18.19 13.52
C ASN A 39 41.62 19.64 13.04
N THR A 40 42.02 20.60 13.89
CA THR A 40 41.88 22.05 13.68
C THR A 40 42.57 22.57 12.43
N ALA A 41 43.54 21.83 11.87
CA ALA A 41 44.24 22.18 10.64
C ALA A 41 43.40 22.06 9.35
N LEU A 42 42.34 21.22 9.32
CA LEU A 42 41.52 21.05 8.12
C LEU A 42 40.40 22.11 7.99
N ARG A 43 40.05 22.80 9.09
CA ARG A 43 39.11 23.94 9.08
C ARG A 43 39.62 25.10 8.24
N SER A 44 40.94 25.33 8.23
CA SER A 44 41.57 26.39 7.45
C SER A 44 41.74 26.03 5.97
N PHE A 45 41.82 24.73 5.63
CA PHE A 45 41.98 24.29 4.24
C PHE A 45 40.68 24.41 3.41
N ILE A 46 39.53 24.12 4.02
CA ILE A 46 38.21 24.27 3.37
C ILE A 46 37.85 25.76 3.22
N HIS A 47 38.28 26.63 4.15
CA HIS A 47 38.03 28.06 4.06
C HIS A 47 38.91 28.74 2.99
N PHE A 48 40.13 28.24 2.73
CA PHE A 48 41.05 28.84 1.75
C PHE A 48 40.75 28.45 0.29
N GLN A 49 40.07 27.32 0.06
CA GLN A 49 39.67 26.89 -1.30
C GLN A 49 38.34 27.53 -1.77
N CYS A 50 37.41 27.87 -0.86
CA CYS A 50 36.13 28.49 -1.22
C CYS A 50 36.22 30.00 -1.54
N VAL A 51 37.35 30.67 -1.28
CA VAL A 51 37.51 32.12 -1.53
C VAL A 51 38.18 32.42 -2.89
N LYS A 52 38.67 31.40 -3.63
CA LYS A 52 39.35 31.60 -4.93
C LYS A 52 38.62 31.10 -6.18
N TRP A 53 37.47 30.46 -6.05
CA TRP A 53 36.60 30.13 -7.17
C TRP A 53 35.20 30.66 -6.88
N GLY A 54 34.86 31.77 -7.54
CA GLY A 54 33.55 32.41 -7.42
C GLY A 54 32.44 31.53 -7.97
N VAL A 55 31.88 30.69 -7.11
CA VAL A 55 30.65 29.95 -7.39
C VAL A 55 29.66 30.28 -6.27
N PHE A 56 28.78 31.22 -6.59
CA PHE A 56 27.52 31.43 -5.89
C PHE A 56 26.70 30.14 -5.96
N TYR A 57 26.88 29.21 -5.03
CA TYR A 57 25.83 28.24 -4.70
C TYR A 57 24.97 28.88 -3.62
N CYS A 58 24.03 29.73 -4.07
CA CYS A 58 22.84 30.01 -3.29
C CYS A 58 22.11 28.67 -3.09
N PHE A 59 22.37 27.99 -1.98
CA PHE A 59 21.38 27.10 -1.39
C PHE A 59 20.27 28.00 -0.85
N ALA A 60 19.41 28.46 -1.76
CA ALA A 60 18.05 28.81 -1.40
C ALA A 60 17.42 27.51 -0.89
N PHE A 61 17.51 27.27 0.41
CA PHE A 61 16.55 26.43 1.09
C PHE A 61 15.23 27.18 0.95
N SER A 62 14.50 26.85 -0.13
CA SER A 62 13.07 27.04 -0.19
C SER A 62 12.53 26.27 1.01
N ILE A 63 12.30 26.96 2.13
CA ILE A 63 11.29 26.53 3.08
C ILE A 63 10.00 26.67 2.27
N SER A 64 9.67 25.63 1.51
CA SER A 64 8.34 25.46 0.99
C SER A 64 7.47 25.49 2.22
N SER A 65 6.75 26.59 2.38
CA SER A 65 5.62 26.67 3.28
C SER A 65 4.85 25.37 3.16
N ILE A 66 4.55 24.73 4.31
CA ILE A 66 3.50 23.72 4.43
C ILE A 66 2.17 24.45 4.18
N SER A 67 2.02 24.94 2.95
CA SER A 67 0.76 25.37 2.39
C SER A 67 0.02 24.09 2.04
N GLY A 68 -1.28 24.06 2.34
CA GLY A 68 -2.12 22.89 2.13
C GLY A 68 -1.98 22.38 0.71
N GLN A 69 -1.20 21.31 0.52
CA GLN A 69 -1.10 20.64 -0.76
C GLN A 69 -2.49 20.09 -1.08
N THR A 70 -3.06 20.58 -2.17
CA THR A 70 -4.26 20.06 -2.78
C THR A 70 -4.06 18.56 -3.04
N LEU A 71 -5.08 17.76 -2.70
CA LEU A 71 -5.06 16.32 -2.96
C LEU A 71 -4.86 16.08 -4.45
N ASN A 72 -4.00 15.11 -4.80
CA ASN A 72 -3.87 14.71 -6.20
C ASN A 72 -5.19 14.08 -6.63
N LYS A 73 -5.68 14.51 -7.80
CA LYS A 73 -6.86 13.90 -8.40
C LYS A 73 -6.62 12.41 -8.65
N ILE A 74 -7.59 11.58 -8.29
CA ILE A 74 -7.62 10.17 -8.66
C ILE A 74 -8.58 10.05 -9.85
N GLY A 75 -8.05 9.72 -11.02
CA GLY A 75 -8.82 9.51 -12.25
C GLY A 75 -9.35 8.08 -12.36
N ILE A 76 -10.38 7.88 -13.18
CA ILE A 76 -11.00 6.58 -13.42
C ILE A 76 -9.99 5.53 -13.94
N ASP A 77 -9.02 5.97 -14.75
CA ASP A 77 -7.90 5.21 -15.30
C ASP A 77 -6.95 4.63 -14.22
N ASN A 78 -6.98 5.21 -13.03
CA ASN A 78 -6.20 4.78 -11.88
C ASN A 78 -7.05 4.15 -10.77
N THR A 79 -8.28 3.77 -11.11
CA THR A 79 -9.21 3.06 -10.22
C THR A 79 -9.62 1.72 -10.77
N TYR A 80 -10.17 0.87 -9.90
CA TYR A 80 -10.71 -0.45 -10.24
C TYR A 80 -11.82 -0.83 -9.25
N PRO A 81 -12.78 -1.67 -9.63
CA PRO A 81 -13.77 -2.20 -8.70
C PRO A 81 -13.22 -3.38 -7.88
N TRP A 82 -13.64 -3.48 -6.62
CA TRP A 82 -13.28 -4.56 -5.69
C TRP A 82 -14.48 -5.02 -4.86
N CYS A 83 -14.57 -6.32 -4.54
CA CYS A 83 -15.70 -6.92 -3.83
C CYS A 83 -17.04 -6.72 -4.55
N ILE A 84 -17.08 -7.04 -5.85
CA ILE A 84 -18.28 -6.84 -6.69
C ILE A 84 -18.86 -8.15 -7.24
N VAL A 85 -18.23 -9.29 -6.95
CA VAL A 85 -18.77 -10.62 -7.31
C VAL A 85 -19.63 -11.12 -6.16
N ALA A 86 -19.03 -11.30 -4.99
CA ALA A 86 -19.68 -11.90 -3.83
C ALA A 86 -20.73 -11.00 -3.14
N TYR A 87 -20.84 -9.73 -3.55
CA TYR A 87 -21.65 -8.71 -2.88
C TYR A 87 -22.67 -8.03 -3.79
N ASP A 88 -22.79 -8.46 -5.05
CA ASP A 88 -23.77 -7.89 -5.96
C ASP A 88 -25.15 -8.51 -5.73
N SER A 89 -26.12 -7.71 -5.26
CA SER A 89 -27.46 -8.22 -4.95
C SER A 89 -28.22 -8.73 -6.18
N LEU A 90 -27.84 -8.28 -7.37
CA LEU A 90 -28.43 -8.74 -8.62
C LEU A 90 -27.88 -10.09 -9.09
N LYS A 91 -26.79 -10.58 -8.47
CA LYS A 91 -26.13 -11.83 -8.85
C LYS A 91 -25.85 -11.91 -10.35
N ARG A 92 -25.30 -10.83 -10.90
CA ARG A 92 -24.97 -10.72 -12.32
C ARG A 92 -24.16 -11.92 -12.80
N SER A 93 -24.42 -12.36 -14.02
CA SER A 93 -23.52 -13.25 -14.76
C SER A 93 -22.15 -12.60 -15.01
N PRO A 94 -21.13 -13.39 -15.37
CA PRO A 94 -19.85 -12.86 -15.84
C PRO A 94 -19.98 -11.79 -16.93
N GLU A 95 -20.80 -12.03 -17.96
CA GLU A 95 -21.03 -11.11 -19.07
C GLU A 95 -21.59 -9.77 -18.59
N GLU A 96 -22.66 -9.82 -17.77
CA GLU A 96 -23.29 -8.62 -17.21
C GLU A 96 -22.32 -7.84 -16.30
N ARG A 97 -21.44 -8.53 -15.57
CA ARG A 97 -20.44 -7.88 -14.71
C ARG A 97 -19.36 -7.20 -15.53
N ILE A 98 -18.84 -7.86 -16.56
CA ILE A 98 -17.85 -7.26 -17.46
C ILE A 98 -18.45 -6.05 -18.19
N ASP A 99 -19.70 -6.12 -18.64
CA ASP A 99 -20.40 -4.98 -19.23
C ASP A 99 -20.58 -3.84 -18.23
N MET A 100 -20.94 -4.13 -16.97
CA MET A 100 -21.01 -3.13 -15.91
C MET A 100 -19.66 -2.42 -15.71
N ILE A 101 -18.56 -3.18 -15.61
CA ILE A 101 -17.20 -2.63 -15.42
C ILE A 101 -16.84 -1.68 -16.57
N LYS A 102 -17.09 -2.08 -17.82
CA LYS A 102 -16.85 -1.24 -19.02
C LYS A 102 -17.69 0.02 -19.03
N ASN A 103 -18.99 -0.11 -18.74
CA ASN A 103 -19.93 1.01 -18.76
C ASN A 103 -19.61 2.06 -17.68
N LEU A 104 -18.99 1.65 -16.57
CA LEU A 104 -18.47 2.55 -15.54
C LEU A 104 -17.11 3.18 -15.92
N GLY A 105 -16.48 2.72 -17.00
CA GLY A 105 -15.22 3.26 -17.52
C GLY A 105 -13.97 2.69 -16.87
N PHE A 106 -14.05 1.57 -16.15
CA PHE A 106 -12.89 0.92 -15.57
C PHE A 106 -12.12 0.10 -16.63
N GLU A 107 -10.80 0.22 -16.60
CA GLU A 107 -9.88 -0.59 -17.44
C GLU A 107 -9.16 -1.68 -16.63
N LYS A 108 -9.37 -1.69 -15.30
CA LYS A 108 -8.76 -2.61 -14.35
C LYS A 108 -9.83 -3.24 -13.48
N TYR A 109 -9.57 -4.46 -13.02
CA TYR A 109 -10.49 -5.22 -12.18
C TYR A 109 -9.72 -6.10 -11.19
N ALA A 110 -10.19 -6.13 -9.94
CA ALA A 110 -9.75 -7.09 -8.94
C ALA A 110 -10.88 -8.09 -8.64
N TYR A 111 -10.60 -9.38 -8.86
CA TYR A 111 -11.57 -10.46 -8.80
C TYR A 111 -11.65 -11.05 -7.39
N ASP A 112 -12.84 -10.98 -6.78
CA ASP A 112 -13.19 -11.74 -5.59
C ASP A 112 -14.20 -12.83 -5.92
N TRP A 113 -14.36 -13.82 -5.05
CA TRP A 113 -15.25 -14.95 -5.33
C TRP A 113 -15.67 -15.66 -4.04
N ARG A 114 -16.69 -16.52 -4.17
CA ARG A 114 -17.13 -17.51 -3.18
C ARG A 114 -17.36 -18.82 -3.91
N ASN A 115 -17.55 -19.91 -3.18
CA ASN A 115 -17.68 -21.26 -3.75
C ASN A 115 -18.71 -21.33 -4.88
N GLU A 116 -19.84 -20.61 -4.78
CA GLU A 116 -20.87 -20.58 -5.83
C GLU A 116 -20.45 -19.89 -7.14
N HIS A 117 -19.36 -19.12 -7.14
CA HIS A 117 -18.85 -18.39 -8.31
C HIS A 117 -17.67 -19.11 -8.99
N LEU A 118 -17.15 -20.18 -8.39
CA LEU A 118 -15.89 -20.80 -8.83
C LEU A 118 -16.01 -21.42 -10.23
N ASP A 119 -17.18 -21.96 -10.57
CA ASP A 119 -17.44 -22.55 -11.88
C ASP A 119 -17.45 -21.50 -13.01
N ASP A 120 -17.80 -20.25 -12.67
CA ASP A 120 -17.85 -19.12 -13.61
C ASP A 120 -16.52 -18.36 -13.72
N THR A 121 -15.55 -18.63 -12.82
CA THR A 121 -14.29 -17.88 -12.75
C THR A 121 -13.51 -17.89 -14.06
N PHE A 122 -13.45 -19.04 -14.76
CA PHE A 122 -12.75 -19.11 -16.04
C PHE A 122 -13.37 -18.14 -17.06
N THR A 123 -14.69 -18.19 -17.21
CA THR A 123 -15.45 -17.34 -18.14
C THR A 123 -15.26 -15.87 -17.80
N GLU A 124 -15.36 -15.49 -16.53
CA GLU A 124 -15.27 -14.08 -16.12
C GLU A 124 -13.89 -13.48 -16.37
N LEU A 125 -12.83 -14.21 -16.05
CA LEU A 125 -11.45 -13.75 -16.29
C LEU A 125 -11.11 -13.74 -17.78
N GLU A 126 -11.60 -14.71 -18.56
CA GLU A 126 -11.45 -14.72 -20.02
C GLU A 126 -12.18 -13.54 -20.66
N LEU A 127 -13.40 -13.23 -20.23
CA LEU A 127 -14.17 -12.10 -20.72
C LEU A 127 -13.51 -10.77 -20.38
N ALA A 128 -12.93 -10.62 -19.18
CA ALA A 128 -12.15 -9.43 -18.83
C ALA A 128 -11.00 -9.21 -19.83
N ALA A 129 -10.21 -10.26 -20.10
CA ALA A 129 -9.09 -10.19 -21.05
C ALA A 129 -9.58 -9.83 -22.47
N ARG A 130 -10.64 -10.48 -22.97
CA ARG A 130 -11.24 -10.19 -24.29
C ARG A 130 -11.77 -8.76 -24.41
N ASN A 131 -12.13 -8.14 -23.29
CA ASN A 131 -12.63 -6.77 -23.23
C ASN A 131 -11.55 -5.74 -22.85
N ASN A 132 -10.26 -6.12 -22.87
CA ASN A 132 -9.13 -5.26 -22.49
C ASN A 132 -9.24 -4.71 -21.05
N ILE A 133 -9.81 -5.49 -20.14
CA ILE A 133 -9.82 -5.19 -18.71
C ILE A 133 -8.69 -5.97 -18.04
N GLU A 134 -7.73 -5.25 -17.47
CA GLU A 134 -6.60 -5.84 -16.75
C GLU A 134 -7.05 -6.42 -15.41
N ILE A 135 -6.85 -7.73 -15.20
CA ILE A 135 -7.03 -8.34 -13.88
C ILE A 135 -5.80 -8.05 -13.02
N ILE A 136 -5.87 -7.01 -12.20
CA ILE A 136 -4.75 -6.57 -11.36
C ILE A 136 -4.61 -7.38 -10.06
N GLY A 137 -5.67 -8.11 -9.70
CA GLY A 137 -5.79 -8.80 -8.42
C GLY A 137 -6.75 -9.97 -8.47
N VAL A 138 -6.37 -11.09 -7.83
CA VAL A 138 -7.26 -12.25 -7.61
C VAL A 138 -7.22 -12.63 -6.13
N TRP A 139 -8.39 -12.69 -5.51
CA TRP A 139 -8.55 -13.04 -4.10
C TRP A 139 -8.11 -14.49 -3.82
N LEU A 140 -7.21 -14.67 -2.85
CA LEU A 140 -6.82 -15.99 -2.35
C LEU A 140 -6.96 -16.02 -0.82
N TRP A 141 -7.95 -16.76 -0.34
CA TRP A 141 -8.28 -16.82 1.08
C TRP A 141 -7.89 -18.16 1.70
N LEU A 142 -7.02 -18.13 2.69
CA LEU A 142 -6.61 -19.30 3.45
C LEU A 142 -7.37 -19.41 4.77
N ASN A 143 -7.75 -20.64 5.12
CA ASN A 143 -8.37 -20.97 6.40
C ASN A 143 -7.79 -22.27 6.97
N ALA A 144 -7.36 -22.27 8.24
CA ALA A 144 -6.69 -23.41 8.87
C ALA A 144 -7.51 -24.71 8.94
N LYS A 145 -8.83 -24.64 8.69
CA LYS A 145 -9.71 -25.82 8.62
C LYS A 145 -9.56 -26.60 7.30
N ARG A 146 -9.02 -25.99 6.26
CA ARG A 146 -8.98 -26.55 4.90
C ARG A 146 -7.70 -26.26 4.12
N ASP A 147 -6.86 -25.35 4.61
CA ASP A 147 -5.56 -25.00 4.05
C ASP A 147 -4.47 -25.19 5.11
N SER A 148 -3.29 -25.61 4.69
CA SER A 148 -2.11 -25.81 5.52
C SER A 148 -0.82 -25.66 4.69
N LEU A 149 0.34 -25.80 5.34
CA LEU A 149 1.61 -25.78 4.62
C LEU A 149 1.64 -26.96 3.64
N GLN A 150 2.00 -26.71 2.38
CA GLN A 150 2.01 -27.69 1.29
C GLN A 150 0.64 -28.22 0.83
N HIS A 151 -0.48 -27.77 1.40
CA HIS A 151 -1.81 -28.23 1.01
C HIS A 151 -2.82 -27.08 1.03
N LEU A 152 -3.28 -26.66 -0.14
CA LEU A 152 -4.41 -25.75 -0.28
C LEU A 152 -5.71 -26.55 -0.42
N SER A 153 -6.81 -25.92 -0.02
CA SER A 153 -8.16 -26.45 -0.25
C SER A 153 -8.42 -26.68 -1.74
N ALA A 154 -9.35 -27.60 -2.03
CA ALA A 154 -9.75 -27.92 -3.41
C ALA A 154 -10.16 -26.67 -4.20
N ASP A 155 -10.91 -25.76 -3.58
CA ASP A 155 -11.36 -24.52 -4.21
C ASP A 155 -10.17 -23.62 -4.60
N ASN A 156 -9.20 -23.46 -3.69
CA ASN A 156 -7.99 -22.68 -3.95
C ASN A 156 -7.10 -23.33 -5.03
N GLU A 157 -6.91 -24.65 -5.00
CA GLU A 157 -6.18 -25.35 -6.07
C GLU A 157 -6.90 -25.23 -7.43
N HIS A 158 -8.23 -25.31 -7.45
CA HIS A 158 -9.01 -25.13 -8.68
C HIS A 158 -8.86 -23.71 -9.24
N LEU A 159 -8.91 -22.68 -8.39
CA LEU A 159 -8.62 -21.31 -8.78
C LEU A 159 -7.22 -21.19 -9.42
N LEU A 160 -6.18 -21.74 -8.79
CA LEU A 160 -4.82 -21.70 -9.35
C LEU A 160 -4.74 -22.42 -10.71
N GLN A 161 -5.46 -23.52 -10.89
CA GLN A 161 -5.54 -24.23 -12.17
C GLN A 161 -6.19 -23.37 -13.26
N ILE A 162 -7.29 -22.67 -12.96
CA ILE A 162 -7.94 -21.75 -13.89
C ILE A 162 -6.98 -20.63 -14.32
N ILE A 163 -6.31 -19.98 -13.37
CA ILE A 163 -5.35 -18.90 -13.64
C ILE A 163 -4.21 -19.39 -14.53
N LYS A 164 -3.69 -20.59 -14.26
CA LYS A 164 -2.66 -21.22 -15.07
C LYS A 164 -3.15 -21.57 -16.48
N GLN A 165 -4.38 -22.09 -16.61
CA GLN A 165 -4.96 -22.45 -17.89
C GLN A 165 -5.18 -21.23 -18.80
N LEU A 166 -5.51 -20.09 -18.20
CA LEU A 166 -5.66 -18.81 -18.90
C LEU A 166 -4.33 -18.12 -19.22
N ASP A 167 -3.19 -18.63 -18.71
CA ASP A 167 -1.89 -17.93 -18.72
C ASP A 167 -2.01 -16.49 -18.18
N LEU A 168 -2.87 -16.30 -17.16
CA LEU A 168 -3.20 -14.97 -16.66
C LEU A 168 -2.12 -14.47 -15.70
N LYS A 169 -1.42 -13.40 -16.10
CA LYS A 169 -0.43 -12.72 -15.27
C LYS A 169 -1.11 -11.70 -14.37
N THR A 170 -1.26 -12.05 -13.09
CA THR A 170 -1.94 -11.20 -12.10
C THR A 170 -1.19 -11.16 -10.76
N THR A 171 -1.76 -10.47 -9.77
CA THR A 171 -1.27 -10.50 -8.38
C THR A 171 -2.28 -11.23 -7.50
N PHE A 172 -1.86 -12.30 -6.83
CA PHE A 172 -2.71 -12.94 -5.82
C PHE A 172 -2.75 -12.09 -4.55
N TRP A 173 -3.97 -11.75 -4.13
CA TRP A 173 -4.25 -10.97 -2.93
C TRP A 173 -4.54 -11.95 -1.80
N VAL A 174 -3.52 -12.22 -1.01
CA VAL A 174 -3.50 -13.32 -0.06
C VAL A 174 -3.97 -12.84 1.30
N GLY A 175 -5.10 -13.37 1.78
CA GLY A 175 -5.65 -13.11 3.10
C GLY A 175 -5.77 -14.40 3.92
N PHE A 176 -5.50 -14.31 5.23
CA PHE A 176 -5.58 -15.46 6.13
C PHE A 176 -6.70 -15.26 7.15
N ASN A 177 -7.45 -16.33 7.41
CA ASN A 177 -8.33 -16.39 8.56
C ASN A 177 -7.51 -16.36 9.87
N GLY A 178 -8.06 -15.69 10.90
CA GLY A 178 -7.41 -15.57 12.21
C GLY A 178 -7.12 -16.91 12.89
N ASN A 179 -7.83 -17.98 12.52
CA ASN A 179 -7.67 -19.31 13.11
C ASN A 179 -6.29 -19.95 12.89
N PHE A 180 -5.48 -19.45 11.96
CA PHE A 180 -4.08 -19.89 11.85
C PHE A 180 -3.21 -19.45 13.03
N PHE A 181 -3.64 -18.42 13.76
CA PHE A 181 -2.83 -17.71 14.74
C PHE A 181 -3.42 -17.76 16.15
N GLU A 182 -4.52 -18.50 16.34
CA GLU A 182 -5.14 -18.66 17.65
C GLU A 182 -4.18 -19.36 18.62
N GLY A 183 -3.96 -18.73 19.78
CA GLY A 183 -3.08 -19.26 20.83
C GLY A 183 -1.58 -19.20 20.53
N LEU A 184 -1.18 -18.64 19.39
CA LEU A 184 0.24 -18.45 19.04
C LEU A 184 0.76 -17.12 19.60
N ASP A 185 2.01 -17.12 20.04
CA ASP A 185 2.72 -15.87 20.32
C ASP A 185 3.20 -15.20 19.02
N GLN A 186 3.88 -14.05 19.14
CA GLN A 186 4.38 -13.30 17.99
C GLN A 186 5.38 -14.10 17.16
N GLU A 187 6.35 -14.76 17.80
CA GLU A 187 7.40 -15.50 17.08
C GLU A 187 6.79 -16.67 16.31
N GLN A 188 5.89 -17.42 16.96
CA GLN A 188 5.16 -18.52 16.36
C GLN A 188 4.26 -18.06 15.21
N SER A 189 3.56 -16.93 15.37
CA SER A 189 2.68 -16.37 14.35
C SER A 189 3.47 -15.89 13.13
N VAL A 190 4.58 -15.17 13.34
CA VAL A 190 5.47 -14.74 12.25
C VAL A 190 6.05 -15.94 11.53
N LYS A 191 6.53 -16.95 12.25
CA LYS A 191 7.04 -18.18 11.63
C LYS A 191 5.96 -18.86 10.78
N LYS A 192 4.77 -19.07 11.35
CA LYS A 192 3.64 -19.72 10.66
C LYS A 192 3.24 -18.97 9.40
N ALA A 193 3.15 -17.64 9.48
CA ALA A 193 2.83 -16.80 8.33
C ALA A 193 3.94 -16.82 7.28
N THR A 194 5.22 -16.76 7.68
CA THR A 194 6.37 -16.84 6.78
C THR A 194 6.37 -18.15 5.99
N ASP A 195 6.18 -19.28 6.68
CA ASP A 195 6.15 -20.60 6.03
C ASP A 195 5.00 -20.70 5.00
N LEU A 196 3.80 -20.24 5.36
CA LEU A 196 2.62 -20.28 4.47
C LEU A 196 2.75 -19.30 3.29
N VAL A 197 3.21 -18.07 3.55
CA VAL A 197 3.40 -17.06 2.51
C VAL A 197 4.50 -17.50 1.54
N GLY A 198 5.62 -18.05 2.03
CA GLY A 198 6.68 -18.59 1.17
C GLY A 198 6.16 -19.69 0.25
N PHE A 199 5.40 -20.66 0.80
CA PHE A 199 4.75 -21.71 0.02
C PHE A 199 3.83 -21.17 -1.09
N ILE A 200 3.03 -20.15 -0.80
CA ILE A 200 2.15 -19.52 -1.81
C ILE A 200 2.99 -18.76 -2.83
N ALA A 201 4.00 -18.01 -2.39
CA ALA A 201 4.88 -17.21 -3.24
C ALA A 201 5.60 -18.08 -4.27
N GLU A 202 6.10 -19.25 -3.87
CA GLU A 202 6.68 -20.25 -4.78
C GLU A 202 5.68 -20.70 -5.84
N LYS A 203 4.47 -21.11 -5.43
CA LYS A 203 3.42 -21.56 -6.35
C LYS A 203 3.04 -20.48 -7.37
N VAL A 204 2.80 -19.25 -6.93
CA VAL A 204 2.31 -18.19 -7.83
C VAL A 204 3.41 -17.62 -8.71
N THR A 205 4.65 -17.52 -8.20
CA THR A 205 5.79 -17.05 -9.00
C THR A 205 6.13 -18.04 -10.12
N ALA A 206 5.94 -19.35 -9.89
CA ALA A 206 6.09 -20.37 -10.93
C ALA A 206 5.08 -20.27 -12.08
N MET A 207 4.04 -19.43 -11.92
CA MET A 207 3.03 -19.14 -12.94
C MET A 207 3.15 -17.69 -13.48
N ASP A 208 4.32 -17.06 -13.32
CA ASP A 208 4.57 -15.65 -13.67
C ASP A 208 3.61 -14.65 -13.00
N CYS A 209 2.98 -15.05 -11.89
CA CYS A 209 2.13 -14.20 -11.08
C CYS A 209 2.91 -13.57 -9.93
N LYS A 210 2.33 -12.52 -9.35
CA LYS A 210 2.84 -11.80 -8.18
C LYS A 210 2.02 -12.14 -6.95
N ILE A 211 2.53 -11.76 -5.79
CA ILE A 211 1.87 -11.93 -4.49
C ILE A 211 1.82 -10.60 -3.75
N ALA A 212 0.69 -10.34 -3.09
CA ALA A 212 0.54 -9.24 -2.16
C ALA A 212 -0.32 -9.66 -0.95
N LEU A 213 0.08 -9.25 0.24
CA LEU A 213 -0.59 -9.61 1.49
C LEU A 213 -1.76 -8.65 1.74
N TYR A 214 -2.95 -9.21 1.97
CA TYR A 214 -4.17 -8.44 2.16
C TYR A 214 -4.53 -8.32 3.63
N ASN A 215 -4.74 -7.09 4.10
CA ASN A 215 -4.90 -6.76 5.52
C ASN A 215 -6.29 -7.09 6.13
N HIS A 216 -6.80 -8.32 5.99
CA HIS A 216 -8.14 -8.70 6.47
C HIS A 216 -8.21 -8.93 8.00
N SER A 217 -8.16 -7.87 8.81
CA SER A 217 -8.35 -7.92 10.29
C SER A 217 -7.52 -8.99 11.04
N GLY A 218 -7.64 -9.07 12.36
CA GLY A 218 -6.89 -10.06 13.16
C GLY A 218 -5.37 -9.88 13.08
N TRP A 219 -4.61 -10.93 13.44
CA TRP A 219 -3.14 -10.86 13.52
C TRP A 219 -2.49 -10.60 12.16
N PHE A 220 -2.87 -11.37 11.14
CA PHE A 220 -2.31 -11.23 9.78
C PHE A 220 -2.78 -9.97 9.06
N GLY A 221 -3.94 -9.43 9.44
CA GLY A 221 -4.44 -8.16 8.93
C GLY A 221 -3.73 -6.93 9.49
N ASN A 222 -2.85 -7.08 10.48
CA ASN A 222 -2.00 -5.99 10.94
C ASN A 222 -0.85 -5.78 9.91
N PRO A 223 -0.74 -4.59 9.28
CA PRO A 223 0.28 -4.36 8.27
C PRO A 223 1.71 -4.43 8.81
N LEU A 224 1.95 -4.15 10.09
CA LEU A 224 3.29 -4.26 10.68
C LEU A 224 3.74 -5.72 10.79
N ASN A 225 2.80 -6.63 11.11
CA ASN A 225 3.06 -8.07 11.07
C ASN A 225 3.33 -8.54 9.63
N GLN A 226 2.61 -8.00 8.65
CA GLN A 226 2.87 -8.30 7.24
C GLN A 226 4.28 -7.87 6.81
N LEU A 227 4.75 -6.71 7.28
CA LEU A 227 6.12 -6.26 7.01
C LEU A 227 7.17 -7.20 7.63
N GLU A 228 6.96 -7.70 8.85
CA GLU A 228 7.86 -8.69 9.47
C GLU A 228 7.94 -9.98 8.63
N VAL A 229 6.81 -10.42 8.07
CA VAL A 229 6.76 -11.59 7.17
C VAL A 229 7.49 -11.31 5.86
N ILE A 230 7.24 -10.15 5.23
CA ILE A 230 7.91 -9.74 3.98
C ILE A 230 9.42 -9.69 4.17
N GLN A 231 9.90 -9.15 5.29
CA GLN A 231 11.34 -9.04 5.58
C GLN A 231 12.03 -10.40 5.74
N LYS A 232 11.29 -11.45 6.08
CA LYS A 232 11.81 -12.82 6.19
C LYS A 232 11.85 -13.58 4.87
N LEU A 233 11.31 -12.99 3.80
CA LEU A 233 11.20 -13.58 2.47
C LEU A 233 11.79 -12.64 1.39
N PRO A 234 13.03 -12.17 1.53
CA PRO A 234 13.62 -11.14 0.66
C PRO A 234 13.80 -11.59 -0.80
N GLU A 235 13.78 -12.89 -1.08
CA GLU A 235 13.84 -13.48 -2.41
C GLU A 235 12.55 -13.27 -3.23
N PHE A 236 11.43 -12.96 -2.56
CA PHE A 236 10.15 -12.71 -3.21
C PHE A 236 9.81 -11.21 -3.20
N ASN A 237 9.33 -10.69 -4.33
CA ASN A 237 8.81 -9.31 -4.42
C ASN A 237 7.36 -9.24 -3.89
N ILE A 238 7.19 -9.43 -2.58
CA ILE A 238 5.89 -9.46 -1.92
C ILE A 238 5.40 -8.02 -1.68
N GLY A 239 4.15 -7.76 -2.06
CA GLY A 239 3.48 -6.49 -1.83
C GLY A 239 2.49 -6.48 -0.66
N ILE A 240 1.83 -5.34 -0.47
CA ILE A 240 0.69 -5.17 0.45
C ILE A 240 -0.52 -4.64 -0.33
N ILE A 241 -1.69 -5.24 -0.10
CA ILE A 241 -3.00 -4.70 -0.45
C ILE A 241 -3.63 -4.15 0.82
N TYR A 242 -3.86 -2.84 0.84
CA TYR A 242 -4.36 -2.17 2.03
C TYR A 242 -5.82 -1.77 1.86
N ASN A 243 -6.67 -2.25 2.74
CA ASN A 243 -8.11 -2.09 2.73
C ASN A 243 -8.52 -1.21 3.90
N PHE A 244 -9.17 -0.09 3.58
CA PHE A 244 -9.63 0.86 4.58
C PHE A 244 -10.62 0.20 5.56
N HIS A 245 -11.62 -0.54 5.07
CA HIS A 245 -12.64 -1.22 5.87
C HIS A 245 -12.11 -2.29 6.85
N HIS A 246 -10.84 -2.70 6.73
CA HIS A 246 -10.18 -3.58 7.69
C HIS A 246 -9.20 -2.85 8.63
N ALA A 247 -8.99 -1.56 8.43
CA ALA A 247 -7.95 -0.78 9.10
C ALA A 247 -8.46 0.17 10.20
N HIS A 248 -9.68 -0.04 10.70
CA HIS A 248 -10.26 0.84 11.73
C HIS A 248 -9.38 0.99 12.97
N GLY A 249 -8.77 -0.11 13.45
CA GLY A 249 -7.85 -0.08 14.59
C GLY A 249 -6.57 0.72 14.34
N ALA A 250 -6.23 1.01 13.08
CA ALA A 250 -5.04 1.76 12.70
C ALA A 250 -5.31 3.24 12.42
N ILE A 251 -6.56 3.72 12.45
CA ILE A 251 -6.91 5.11 12.08
C ILE A 251 -6.10 6.13 12.89
N ASN A 252 -6.03 5.94 14.21
CA ASN A 252 -5.35 6.88 15.12
C ASN A 252 -3.83 6.92 14.93
N ASP A 253 -3.23 5.85 14.39
CA ASP A 253 -1.79 5.72 14.16
C ASP A 253 -1.46 5.65 12.65
N PHE A 254 -2.39 6.09 11.80
CA PHE A 254 -2.32 5.80 10.37
C PHE A 254 -1.10 6.43 9.69
N ASN A 255 -0.60 7.57 10.18
CA ASN A 255 0.62 8.18 9.64
C ASN A 255 1.84 7.27 9.79
N ASN A 256 1.99 6.61 10.94
CA ASN A 256 3.09 5.69 11.16
C ASN A 256 2.92 4.44 10.28
N VAL A 257 1.72 3.86 10.27
CA VAL A 257 1.39 2.71 9.41
C VAL A 257 1.67 3.01 7.94
N ALA A 258 1.15 4.13 7.42
CA ALA A 258 1.33 4.55 6.03
C ALA A 258 2.81 4.69 5.67
N ASN A 259 3.60 5.38 6.50
CA ASN A 259 5.03 5.55 6.24
C ASN A 259 5.79 4.22 6.17
N SER A 260 5.39 3.23 6.98
CA SER A 260 6.00 1.90 6.95
C SER A 260 5.60 1.07 5.73
N ILE A 261 4.35 1.15 5.28
CA ILE A 261 3.82 0.24 4.24
C ILE A 261 3.89 0.80 2.82
N VAL A 262 3.92 2.12 2.63
CA VAL A 262 3.88 2.74 1.28
C VAL A 262 4.92 2.17 0.31
N PRO A 263 6.18 1.88 0.71
CA PRO A 263 7.16 1.24 -0.19
C PRO A 263 6.74 -0.15 -0.71
N TYR A 264 5.82 -0.82 -0.02
CA TYR A 264 5.34 -2.17 -0.31
C TYR A 264 3.93 -2.19 -0.92
N LEU A 265 3.20 -1.07 -0.89
CA LEU A 265 1.83 -1.00 -1.40
C LEU A 265 1.76 -1.32 -2.89
N LYS A 266 0.87 -2.26 -3.25
CA LYS A 266 0.52 -2.57 -4.64
C LYS A 266 -0.85 -2.03 -5.02
N ALA A 267 -1.76 -1.90 -4.05
CA ALA A 267 -3.07 -1.29 -4.27
C ALA A 267 -3.70 -0.88 -2.92
N VAL A 268 -4.61 0.10 -2.95
CA VAL A 268 -5.37 0.54 -1.76
C VAL A 268 -6.86 0.55 -2.06
N ASN A 269 -7.66 -0.21 -1.33
CA ASN A 269 -9.12 -0.26 -1.46
C ASN A 269 -9.80 0.74 -0.51
N LEU A 270 -10.63 1.61 -1.07
CA LEU A 270 -11.20 2.77 -0.40
C LEU A 270 -12.67 2.55 0.00
N ASN A 271 -13.03 3.14 1.13
CA ASN A 271 -14.39 3.39 1.57
C ASN A 271 -14.38 4.58 2.53
N GLY A 272 -15.55 5.10 2.89
CA GLY A 272 -15.69 6.08 3.96
C GLY A 272 -15.37 5.48 5.32
N MET A 273 -14.63 6.21 6.15
CA MET A 273 -14.02 5.71 7.39
C MET A 273 -14.47 6.48 8.64
N GLU A 274 -14.83 5.73 9.69
CA GLU A 274 -15.10 6.22 11.05
C GLU A 274 -14.36 5.36 12.08
N VAL A 275 -13.92 5.97 13.19
CA VAL A 275 -13.28 5.24 14.32
C VAL A 275 -14.33 4.37 15.03
N ASP A 276 -15.44 4.99 15.43
CA ASP A 276 -16.56 4.35 16.11
C ASP A 276 -17.78 4.39 15.18
N GLY A 277 -18.18 3.26 14.59
CA GLY A 277 -19.32 3.24 13.68
C GLY A 277 -19.36 2.07 12.72
N LYS A 278 -20.05 2.28 11.61
CA LYS A 278 -20.12 1.30 10.52
C LYS A 278 -18.73 1.15 9.90
N LYS A 279 -18.31 -0.09 9.66
CA LYS A 279 -17.01 -0.38 9.05
C LYS A 279 -16.89 0.06 7.59
N ILE A 280 -18.03 0.22 6.92
CA ILE A 280 -18.10 0.57 5.50
C ILE A 280 -19.15 1.67 5.35
N LEU A 281 -18.70 2.84 4.91
CA LEU A 281 -19.53 3.94 4.43
C LEU A 281 -19.16 4.22 2.97
N PRO A 282 -20.06 4.84 2.18
CA PRO A 282 -19.67 5.38 0.89
C PRO A 282 -18.53 6.40 1.04
N ILE A 283 -17.62 6.48 0.07
CA ILE A 283 -16.53 7.45 0.06
C ILE A 283 -17.12 8.88 0.15
N GLY A 284 -16.57 9.71 1.03
CA GLY A 284 -17.06 11.08 1.25
C GLY A 284 -18.10 11.20 2.37
N HIS A 285 -18.55 10.08 2.93
CA HIS A 285 -19.46 10.06 4.07
C HIS A 285 -18.77 9.73 5.41
N GLY A 286 -17.49 9.35 5.39
CA GLY A 286 -16.70 9.19 6.60
C GLY A 286 -15.94 10.45 6.98
N LYS A 287 -15.24 10.36 8.13
CA LYS A 287 -14.51 11.48 8.72
C LYS A 287 -13.00 11.42 8.46
N HIS A 288 -12.47 10.25 8.13
CA HIS A 288 -11.03 10.01 8.13
C HIS A 288 -10.45 9.72 6.75
N GLU A 289 -11.24 9.24 5.79
CA GLU A 289 -10.72 8.78 4.50
C GLU A 289 -9.99 9.88 3.72
N LYS A 290 -10.43 11.15 3.82
CA LYS A 290 -9.76 12.27 3.13
C LYS A 290 -8.33 12.45 3.60
N GLU A 291 -8.11 12.46 4.91
CA GLU A 291 -6.76 12.59 5.47
C GLU A 291 -5.94 11.32 5.24
N MET A 292 -6.55 10.14 5.34
CA MET A 292 -5.84 8.89 5.04
C MET A 292 -5.35 8.83 3.59
N ILE A 293 -6.18 9.21 2.61
CA ILE A 293 -5.77 9.32 1.20
C ILE A 293 -4.64 10.36 1.07
N ARG A 294 -4.76 11.51 1.75
CA ARG A 294 -3.74 12.56 1.75
C ARG A 294 -2.39 12.06 2.27
N THR A 295 -2.39 11.34 3.38
CA THR A 295 -1.17 10.76 3.97
C THR A 295 -0.51 9.81 2.98
N LEU A 296 -1.26 8.88 2.38
CA LEU A 296 -0.72 7.94 1.40
C LEU A 296 -0.11 8.65 0.18
N GLN A 297 -0.81 9.65 -0.37
CA GLN A 297 -0.31 10.43 -1.50
C GLN A 297 0.97 11.21 -1.15
N LYS A 298 1.02 11.85 0.03
CA LYS A 298 2.20 12.58 0.51
C LYS A 298 3.39 11.66 0.75
N SER A 299 3.14 10.46 1.23
CA SER A 299 4.18 9.42 1.41
C SER A 299 4.60 8.77 0.08
N GLY A 300 3.98 9.15 -1.04
CA GLY A 300 4.41 8.78 -2.40
C GLY A 300 3.58 7.70 -3.08
N PHE A 301 2.53 7.19 -2.46
CA PHE A 301 1.63 6.23 -3.09
C PHE A 301 0.77 6.91 -4.15
N LYS A 302 0.83 6.40 -5.39
CA LYS A 302 0.14 6.99 -6.54
C LYS A 302 -1.07 6.18 -7.00
N GLY A 303 -1.35 5.04 -6.39
CA GLY A 303 -2.37 4.10 -6.84
C GLY A 303 -1.76 2.77 -7.30
N PRO A 304 -2.60 1.86 -7.83
CA PRO A 304 -4.02 2.05 -8.12
C PRO A 304 -4.93 2.08 -6.88
N TRP A 305 -6.12 2.68 -7.03
CA TRP A 305 -7.10 2.89 -5.96
C TRP A 305 -8.39 2.11 -6.19
N GLY A 306 -8.72 1.20 -5.28
CA GLY A 306 -9.90 0.35 -5.38
C GLY A 306 -11.17 1.04 -4.91
N ILE A 307 -12.25 0.87 -5.67
CA ILE A 307 -13.60 1.33 -5.37
C ILE A 307 -14.38 0.13 -4.84
N LEU A 308 -14.75 0.18 -3.56
CA LEU A 308 -15.33 -0.96 -2.86
C LEU A 308 -16.82 -1.15 -3.18
N GLY A 309 -17.21 -2.36 -3.57
CA GLY A 309 -18.59 -2.79 -3.80
C GLY A 309 -19.22 -3.64 -2.68
N HIS A 310 -18.56 -3.72 -1.51
CA HIS A 310 -18.90 -4.65 -0.40
C HIS A 310 -20.19 -4.24 0.35
N VAL A 311 -21.33 -4.26 -0.34
CA VAL A 311 -22.66 -3.97 0.21
C VAL A 311 -23.67 -5.00 -0.36
N ALA A 312 -23.73 -6.19 0.24
CA ALA A 312 -24.47 -7.36 -0.26
C ALA A 312 -25.96 -7.13 -0.59
N SER A 313 -26.59 -6.11 0.00
CA SER A 313 -28.01 -5.81 -0.18
C SER A 313 -28.31 -4.87 -1.33
N ARG A 314 -27.31 -4.37 -2.07
CA ARG A 314 -27.47 -3.36 -3.12
C ARG A 314 -26.88 -3.81 -4.44
N ASP A 315 -27.36 -3.19 -5.50
CA ASP A 315 -26.76 -3.30 -6.82
C ASP A 315 -25.31 -2.78 -6.74
N ALA A 316 -24.34 -3.63 -7.09
CA ALA A 316 -22.93 -3.26 -7.09
C ALA A 316 -22.65 -2.03 -7.98
N LYS A 317 -23.35 -1.86 -9.10
CA LYS A 317 -23.20 -0.71 -10.00
C LYS A 317 -23.49 0.60 -9.27
N GLU A 318 -24.63 0.68 -8.59
CA GLU A 318 -25.03 1.88 -7.85
C GLU A 318 -24.03 2.21 -6.74
N VAL A 319 -23.52 1.19 -6.05
CA VAL A 319 -22.52 1.35 -4.98
C VAL A 319 -21.21 1.89 -5.56
N LEU A 320 -20.76 1.37 -6.71
CA LEU A 320 -19.56 1.86 -7.38
C LEU A 320 -19.73 3.30 -7.88
N GLU A 321 -20.87 3.64 -8.49
CA GLU A 321 -21.17 5.00 -8.94
C GLU A 321 -21.22 5.99 -7.78
N GLU A 322 -21.85 5.62 -6.67
CA GLU A 322 -21.88 6.42 -5.45
C GLU A 322 -20.47 6.69 -4.92
N ASN A 323 -19.62 5.66 -4.85
CA ASN A 323 -18.24 5.80 -4.39
C ASN A 323 -17.36 6.61 -5.37
N LEU A 324 -17.53 6.45 -6.68
CA LEU A 324 -16.82 7.26 -7.69
C LEU A 324 -17.19 8.75 -7.57
N ASN A 325 -18.48 9.04 -7.42
CA ASN A 325 -18.96 10.40 -7.20
C ASN A 325 -18.45 10.98 -5.87
N GLY A 326 -18.52 10.18 -4.81
CA GLY A 326 -17.99 10.52 -3.50
C GLY A 326 -16.50 10.86 -3.55
N LEU A 327 -15.70 10.02 -4.22
CA LEU A 327 -14.26 10.27 -4.42
C LEU A 327 -14.00 11.56 -5.19
N LYS A 328 -14.76 11.82 -6.26
CA LYS A 328 -14.64 13.06 -7.04
C LYS A 328 -14.89 14.30 -6.19
N VAL A 329 -15.93 14.28 -5.35
CA VAL A 329 -16.27 15.39 -4.44
C VAL A 329 -15.20 15.54 -3.35
N LEU A 330 -14.75 14.43 -2.76
CA LEU A 330 -13.77 14.40 -1.68
C LEU A 330 -12.42 15.03 -2.08
N LEU A 331 -12.02 14.82 -3.34
CA LEU A 331 -10.75 15.31 -3.90
C LEU A 331 -10.87 16.65 -4.62
N ALA A 332 -12.05 17.28 -4.65
CA ALA A 332 -12.20 18.60 -5.22
C ALA A 332 -11.33 19.63 -4.46
N PRO A 333 -10.73 20.61 -5.15
CA PRO A 333 -10.07 21.73 -4.48
C PRO A 333 -11.05 22.43 -3.52
N GLU A 334 -10.55 22.84 -2.35
CA GLU A 334 -11.31 23.61 -1.37
C GLU A 334 -11.58 25.04 -1.83
#